data_AF-A0A8W8JJZ1-F1
#
_entry.id   AF-A0A8W8JJZ1-F1
#
_cell.length_a   1.000
_cell.length_b   1.000
_cell.length_c   1.000
_cell.angle_alpha   90.00
_cell.angle_beta   90.00
_cell.angle_gamma   90.00
#
_symmetry.space_group_name_H-M   'P 1'
#
loop_
_entity.id
_entity.type
_entity.pdbx_description
1 polymer ?
#
loop_
_entity_poly.entity_id
_entity_poly.type
_entity_poly.pdbx_seq_one_letter_code
_entity_poly.pdbx_strand_id
1 'polypeptide(L)'
;MQFDWHKLTLIEWDGLVRICFSRKNKTIGASFKYTKVLELLEKNYRTHCSLKSVPVAPDFDVKAKVTEILEKGDFEKKRARTMDIDDFLGLLNCFNGEGFHFS
;
A
#
# COMPACT_ATOMS: atom_id res chain seq x y z
N MET A 1 -3.63 11.00 18.07
CA MET A 1 -3.12 10.82 16.68
C MET A 1 -3.60 11.99 15.86
N GLN A 2 -2.68 12.83 15.37
CA GLN A 2 -3.03 13.98 14.54
C GLN A 2 -3.19 13.47 13.10
N PHE A 3 -4.41 13.48 12.60
CA PHE A 3 -4.73 13.07 11.23
C PHE A 3 -4.20 14.15 10.29
N ASP A 4 -3.12 13.85 9.56
CA ASP A 4 -2.53 14.76 8.60
C ASP A 4 -3.26 14.63 7.25
N TRP A 5 -4.26 15.50 7.06
CA TRP A 5 -5.06 15.58 5.84
C TRP A 5 -4.24 15.84 4.57
N HIS A 6 -3.01 16.35 4.67
CA HIS A 6 -2.17 16.62 3.49
C HIS A 6 -1.62 15.36 2.82
N LYS A 7 -1.79 14.17 3.43
CA LYS A 7 -1.31 12.90 2.88
C LYS A 7 -2.36 12.10 2.10
N LEU A 8 -3.63 12.52 2.11
CA LEU A 8 -4.73 11.82 1.44
C LEU A 8 -5.10 12.56 0.14
N THR A 9 -4.41 12.23 -0.95
CA THR A 9 -4.82 12.72 -2.27
C THR A 9 -5.86 11.76 -2.87
N LEU A 10 -6.79 12.30 -3.66
CA LEU A 10 -7.77 11.48 -4.37
C LEU A 10 -7.10 10.48 -5.34
N ILE A 11 -5.90 10.80 -5.83
CA ILE A 11 -5.11 9.94 -6.72
C ILE A 11 -4.59 8.71 -5.96
N GLU A 12 -4.04 8.91 -4.76
CA GLU A 12 -3.58 7.82 -3.89
C GLU A 12 -4.73 6.87 -3.52
N TRP A 13 -5.88 7.44 -3.13
CA TRP A 13 -7.09 6.69 -2.84
C TRP A 13 -7.57 5.86 -4.03
N ASP A 14 -7.67 6.47 -5.21
CA ASP A 14 -8.11 5.79 -6.43
C ASP A 14 -7.15 4.65 -6.82
N GLY A 15 -5.83 4.88 -6.74
CA GLY A 15 -4.82 3.86 -7.00
C GLY A 15 -4.94 2.65 -6.05
N LEU A 16 -5.07 2.90 -4.75
CA LEU A 16 -5.26 1.86 -3.73
C LEU A 16 -6.53 1.04 -3.99
N VAL A 17 -7.67 1.72 -4.15
CA VAL A 17 -8.97 1.07 -4.29
C VAL A 17 -9.04 0.27 -5.60
N ARG A 18 -8.44 0.75 -6.70
CA ARG A 18 -8.33 -0.03 -7.95
C ARG A 18 -7.62 -1.36 -7.75
N ILE A 19 -6.50 -1.38 -7.02
CA ILE A 19 -5.77 -2.62 -6.69
C ILE A 19 -6.65 -3.55 -5.87
N CYS A 20 -7.28 -3.03 -4.81
CA CYS A 20 -8.09 -3.82 -3.89
C CYS A 20 -9.31 -4.46 -4.59
N PHE A 21 -10.00 -3.70 -5.44
CA PHE A 21 -11.23 -4.14 -6.10
C PHE A 21 -11.01 -4.94 -7.39
N SER A 22 -9.81 -4.90 -7.97
CA SER A 22 -9.45 -5.74 -9.14
C SER A 22 -9.77 -7.22 -8.93
N ARG A 23 -9.64 -7.72 -7.69
CA ARG A 23 -9.98 -9.08 -7.27
C ARG A 23 -10.71 -9.07 -5.93
N LYS A 24 -11.83 -8.35 -5.83
CA LYS A 24 -12.58 -8.10 -4.58
C LYS A 24 -12.89 -9.30 -3.68
N ASN A 25 -12.91 -10.51 -4.23
CA ASN A 25 -13.17 -11.75 -3.52
C ASN A 25 -11.90 -12.45 -3.00
N LYS A 26 -10.71 -12.08 -3.45
CA LYS A 26 -9.43 -12.55 -2.92
C LYS A 26 -9.03 -11.74 -1.69
N THR A 27 -8.07 -12.25 -0.93
CA THR A 27 -7.52 -11.50 0.20
C THR A 27 -6.73 -10.28 -0.29
N ILE A 28 -6.64 -9.24 0.53
CA ILE A 28 -5.81 -8.06 0.23
C ILE A 28 -4.36 -8.50 -0.01
N GLY A 29 -3.83 -9.39 0.83
CA GLY A 29 -2.51 -9.99 0.65
C GLY A 29 -2.30 -10.59 -0.74
N ALA A 30 -3.28 -11.35 -1.24
CA ALA A 30 -3.20 -11.89 -2.58
C ALA A 30 -3.12 -10.76 -3.62
N SER A 31 -4.01 -9.76 -3.55
CA SER A 31 -4.06 -8.60 -4.47
C SER A 31 -2.73 -7.84 -4.54
N PHE A 32 -2.08 -7.63 -3.40
CA PHE A 32 -0.80 -6.92 -3.30
C PHE A 32 0.42 -7.76 -3.68
N LYS A 33 0.35 -9.09 -3.55
CA LYS A 33 1.41 -10.02 -3.98
C LYS A 33 1.39 -10.32 -5.49
N TYR A 34 0.52 -9.66 -6.26
CA TYR A 34 0.52 -9.78 -7.71
C TYR A 34 1.72 -9.04 -8.31
N THR A 35 2.43 -9.67 -9.24
CA THR A 35 3.72 -9.18 -9.78
C THR A 35 3.66 -7.72 -10.24
N LYS A 36 2.64 -7.35 -11.04
CA LYS A 36 2.49 -5.99 -11.55
C LYS A 36 2.26 -4.95 -10.44
N VAL A 37 1.62 -5.36 -9.34
CA VAL A 37 1.39 -4.48 -8.19
C VAL A 37 2.69 -4.29 -7.40
N LEU A 38 3.47 -5.35 -7.20
CA LEU A 38 4.78 -5.25 -6.56
C LEU A 38 5.74 -4.36 -7.36
N GLU A 39 5.80 -4.50 -8.68
CA GLU A 39 6.61 -3.66 -9.57
C GLU A 39 6.23 -2.18 -9.48
N LEU A 40 4.92 -1.89 -9.48
CA LEU A 40 4.39 -0.53 -9.30
C LEU A 40 4.81 0.05 -7.94
N LEU A 41 4.57 -0.70 -6.86
CA LEU A 41 4.87 -0.25 -5.50
C LEU A 41 6.37 -0.03 -5.29
N GLU A 42 7.22 -0.90 -5.83
CA GLU A 42 8.67 -0.76 -5.73
C GLU A 42 9.15 0.50 -6.46
N LYS A 43 8.68 0.71 -7.70
CA LYS A 43 9.01 1.91 -8.48
C LYS A 43 8.64 3.18 -7.72
N ASN A 44 7.42 3.22 -7.17
CA ASN A 44 6.91 4.37 -6.43
C ASN A 44 7.71 4.59 -5.14
N TYR A 45 7.98 3.52 -4.38
CA TYR A 45 8.78 3.57 -3.17
C TYR A 45 10.21 4.09 -3.43
N ARG A 46 10.88 3.61 -4.48
CA ARG A 46 12.22 4.09 -4.87
C ARG A 46 12.20 5.54 -5.33
N THR A 47 11.14 5.98 -5.99
CA THR A 47 10.94 7.38 -6.37
C THR A 47 10.77 8.27 -5.13
N HIS A 48 9.94 7.84 -4.18
CA HIS A 48 9.76 8.52 -2.90
C HIS A 48 11.06 8.66 -2.11
N CYS A 49 11.82 7.56 -2.03
CA CYS A 49 13.12 7.54 -1.35
C CYS A 49 14.12 8.47 -2.02
N SER A 50 14.16 8.49 -3.36
CA SER A 50 15.00 9.43 -4.14
C SER A 50 14.66 10.89 -3.82
N LEU A 51 13.37 11.25 -3.81
CA LEU A 51 12.91 12.62 -3.52
C LEU A 51 13.23 13.05 -2.08
N LYS A 52 13.16 12.12 -1.12
CA LYS A 52 13.47 12.39 0.30
C LYS A 52 14.94 12.16 0.66
N SER A 53 15.79 11.80 -0.29
CA SER A 53 17.19 11.43 -0.05
C SER A 53 17.36 10.31 0.99
N VAL A 54 16.42 9.36 1.01
CA VAL A 54 16.49 8.16 1.86
C VAL A 54 17.17 7.05 1.06
N PRO A 55 18.28 6.46 1.54
CA PRO A 55 18.93 5.36 0.84
C PRO A 55 18.07 4.10 0.90
N VAL A 56 17.90 3.44 -0.25
CA VAL A 56 17.25 2.12 -0.34
C VAL A 56 18.34 1.05 -0.40
N ALA A 57 18.22 0.01 0.43
CA ALA A 57 19.17 -1.09 0.44
C ALA A 57 19.19 -1.81 -0.94
N PRO A 58 20.36 -2.27 -1.43
CA PRO A 58 20.46 -2.97 -2.71
C PRO A 58 19.63 -4.26 -2.78
N ASP A 59 19.46 -4.92 -1.64
CA ASP A 59 18.75 -6.19 -1.44
C ASP A 59 17.30 -5.99 -0.93
N PHE A 60 16.75 -4.79 -1.09
CA PHE A 60 15.38 -4.48 -0.67
C PHE A 60 14.36 -5.42 -1.34
N ASP A 61 13.68 -6.24 -0.51
CA ASP A 61 12.58 -7.10 -0.94
C ASP A 61 11.24 -6.39 -0.71
N VAL A 62 10.69 -5.83 -1.79
CA VAL A 62 9.37 -5.16 -1.78
C VAL A 62 8.26 -6.10 -1.34
N LYS A 63 8.31 -7.39 -1.69
CA LYS A 63 7.26 -8.35 -1.38
C LYS A 63 7.25 -8.67 0.10
N ALA A 64 8.44 -8.87 0.69
CA ALA A 64 8.58 -9.05 2.13
C ALA A 64 8.05 -7.82 2.87
N LYS A 65 8.44 -6.61 2.44
CA LYS A 65 8.01 -5.37 3.07
C LYS A 65 6.50 -5.15 2.98
N VAL A 66 5.89 -5.35 1.80
CA VAL A 66 4.43 -5.26 1.63
C VAL A 66 3.70 -6.28 2.50
N THR A 67 4.22 -7.51 2.63
CA THR A 67 3.64 -8.54 3.50
C THR A 67 3.68 -8.09 4.97
N GLU A 68 4.82 -7.56 5.43
CA GLU A 68 4.98 -7.03 6.79
C GLU A 68 3.95 -5.93 7.10
N ILE A 69 3.74 -4.98 6.17
CA ILE A 69 2.76 -3.89 6.32
C ILE A 69 1.35 -4.44 6.49
N LEU A 70 0.96 -5.38 5.62
CA LEU A 70 -0.38 -5.97 5.64
C LEU A 70 -0.65 -6.84 6.87
N GLU A 71 0.36 -7.54 7.36
CA GLU A 71 0.27 -8.34 8.59
C GLU A 71 0.19 -7.45 9.83
N LYS A 72 1.04 -6.42 9.94
CA LYS A 72 1.01 -5.44 11.04
C LYS A 72 -0.30 -4.66 11.10
N GLY A 73 -0.90 -4.36 9.95
CA GLY A 73 -2.17 -3.66 9.86
C GLY A 73 -3.42 -4.56 9.95
N ASP A 74 -3.26 -5.88 10.13
CA ASP A 74 -4.38 -6.85 10.10
C ASP A 74 -5.24 -6.79 8.81
N PHE A 75 -4.59 -6.52 7.67
CA PHE A 75 -5.24 -6.48 6.36
C PHE A 75 -4.95 -7.71 5.50
N GLU A 76 -3.87 -8.47 5.78
CA GLU A 76 -3.39 -9.58 4.94
C GLU A 76 -4.51 -10.58 4.56
N LYS A 77 -5.39 -10.90 5.52
CA LYS A 77 -6.50 -11.86 5.34
C LYS A 77 -7.85 -11.23 5.01
N LYS A 78 -8.00 -9.90 5.14
CA LYS A 78 -9.22 -9.17 4.80
C LYS A 78 -9.50 -9.25 3.31
N ARG A 79 -10.74 -8.94 2.90
CA ARG A 79 -11.18 -8.94 1.50
C ARG A 79 -11.89 -7.62 1.19
N ALA A 80 -11.57 -7.01 0.05
CA ALA A 80 -12.12 -5.70 -0.30
C ALA A 80 -13.66 -5.67 -0.30
N ARG A 81 -14.33 -6.78 -0.68
CA ARG A 81 -15.80 -6.86 -0.68
C ARG A 81 -16.46 -6.69 0.70
N THR A 82 -15.70 -6.88 1.78
CA THR A 82 -16.21 -6.82 3.16
C THR A 82 -15.65 -5.63 3.93
N MET A 83 -14.81 -4.81 3.30
CA MET A 83 -14.17 -3.65 3.91
C MET A 83 -15.02 -2.40 3.66
N ASP A 84 -15.09 -1.53 4.66
CA ASP A 84 -15.73 -0.22 4.54
C ASP A 84 -14.71 0.89 4.23
N ILE A 85 -15.15 2.15 4.24
CA ILE A 85 -14.30 3.30 3.95
C ILE A 85 -13.17 3.43 4.99
N ASP A 86 -13.47 3.21 6.27
CA ASP A 86 -12.49 3.36 7.35
C ASP A 86 -11.40 2.29 7.26
N ASP A 87 -11.76 1.06 6.89
CA ASP A 87 -10.81 0.00 6.57
C ASP A 87 -9.83 0.41 5.46
N PHE A 88 -10.32 1.01 4.36
CA PHE A 88 -9.45 1.46 3.27
C PHE A 88 -8.58 2.66 3.66
N LEU A 89 -9.10 3.59 4.46
CA LEU A 89 -8.31 4.70 5.00
C LEU A 89 -7.20 4.20 5.93
N GLY A 90 -7.50 3.20 6.77
CA GLY A 90 -6.52 2.52 7.61
C GLY A 90 -5.44 1.84 6.79
N LEU A 91 -5.82 1.10 5.75
CA LEU A 91 -4.88 0.44 4.83
C LEU A 91 -3.97 1.45 4.13
N LEU A 92 -4.54 2.54 3.60
CA LEU A 92 -3.79 3.61 2.96
C LEU A 92 -2.78 4.23 3.94
N ASN A 93 -3.20 4.48 5.17
CA ASN A 93 -2.33 5.04 6.20
C ASN A 93 -1.18 4.09 6.57
N CYS A 94 -1.41 2.77 6.64
CA CYS A 94 -0.35 1.78 6.85
C CYS A 94 0.73 1.85 5.77
N PHE A 95 0.34 1.92 4.49
CA PHE A 95 1.30 2.05 3.39
C PHE A 95 2.01 3.40 3.40
N ASN A 96 1.27 4.50 3.53
CA ASN A 96 1.84 5.85 3.56
C ASN A 96 2.82 6.06 4.72
N GLY A 97 2.55 5.45 5.88
CA GLY A 97 3.44 5.48 7.05
C GLY A 97 4.80 4.85 6.79
N GLU A 98 4.86 3.92 5.84
CA GLU A 98 6.06 3.17 5.44
C GLU A 98 6.65 3.68 4.11
N GLY A 99 6.16 4.82 3.60
CA GLY A 99 6.66 5.46 2.38
C GLY A 99 6.17 4.85 1.07
N PHE A 100 5.16 3.98 1.12
CA PHE A 100 4.53 3.40 -0.06
C PHE A 100 3.37 4.25 -0.55
N HIS A 101 3.36 4.51 -1.85
CA HIS A 101 2.42 5.40 -2.53
C HIS A 101 1.85 4.75 -3.80
N PHE A 102 0.64 5.13 -4.16
CA PHE A 102 -0.19 4.53 -5.21
C PHE A 102 -0.34 5.41 -6.47
N SER A 103 0.24 6.62 -6.49
CA SER A 103 0.35 7.49 -7.68
C SER A 103 1.66 7.38 -8.42
#